data_AF-A0A7Y1TM48-F1
#
_entry.id   AF-A0A7Y1TM48-F1
#
_cell.length_a   1.000
_cell.length_b   1.000
_cell.length_c   1.000
_cell.angle_alpha   90.00
_cell.angle_beta   90.00
_cell.angle_gamma   90.00
#
_symmetry.space_group_name_H-M   'P 1'
#
loop_
_entity.id
_entity.type
_entity.pdbx_description
1 polymer ?
#
loop_
_entity_poly.entity_id
_entity_poly.type
_entity_poly.pdbx_seq_one_letter_code
_entity_poly.pdbx_strand_id
1 'polypeptide(L)'
;ALRSWFSQFATWMVESPTGIEEAMQPNNHGTWYNAQLILYALYGENFDLARKQLDGMPSRIFSQVFIDGRQPQELIRTRSLNYSIFNARALITVARLGRHLDYDLFAYRSLEGRSIKLAVDYMTPFIMGEEEWPIVQLRPHSNESAAQLYWNAALGFQDREYANILRNLPESPLPSSIVQLLDPLPQGW
;
A
#
# COMPACT_ATOMS: atom_id res chain seq x y z
N ALA A 1 -5.99 23.75 -16.60
CA ALA A 1 -7.35 23.32 -16.22
C ALA A 1 -7.33 22.07 -15.31
N LEU A 2 -6.87 20.91 -15.79
CA LEU A 2 -6.97 19.64 -15.02
C LEU A 2 -6.17 19.62 -13.70
N ARG A 3 -4.92 20.10 -13.68
CA ARG A 3 -4.13 20.22 -12.43
C ARG A 3 -4.84 21.07 -11.36
N SER A 4 -5.40 22.20 -11.77
CA SER A 4 -6.16 23.07 -10.87
C SER A 4 -7.40 22.38 -10.30
N TRP A 5 -8.10 21.57 -11.12
CA TRP A 5 -9.23 20.77 -10.64
C TRP A 5 -8.78 19.76 -9.56
N PHE A 6 -7.68 19.02 -9.78
CA PHE A 6 -7.16 18.09 -8.78
C PHE A 6 -6.67 18.79 -7.51
N SER A 7 -6.08 19.97 -7.62
CA SER A 7 -5.72 20.78 -6.45
C SER A 7 -6.95 21.18 -5.64
N GLN A 8 -8.02 21.63 -6.30
CA GLN A 8 -9.28 21.99 -5.64
C GLN A 8 -9.97 20.76 -5.03
N PHE A 9 -9.94 19.62 -5.72
CA PHE A 9 -10.50 18.38 -5.21
C PHE A 9 -9.73 17.86 -3.99
N ALA A 10 -8.39 17.94 -4.00
CA ALA A 10 -7.57 17.61 -2.84
C ALA A 10 -7.89 18.51 -1.62
N THR A 11 -8.12 19.81 -1.83
CA THR A 11 -8.61 20.72 -0.78
C THR A 11 -9.99 20.31 -0.27
N TRP A 12 -10.94 20.03 -1.17
CA TRP A 12 -12.27 19.56 -0.79
C TRP A 12 -12.23 18.25 0.01
N MET A 13 -11.33 17.32 -0.33
CA MET A 13 -11.17 16.06 0.40
C MET A 13 -10.78 16.27 1.87
N VAL A 14 -10.05 17.34 2.21
CA VAL A 14 -9.64 17.61 3.60
C VAL A 14 -10.59 18.54 4.37
N GLU A 15 -11.43 19.29 3.66
CA GLU A 15 -12.37 20.26 4.27
C GLU A 15 -13.81 19.74 4.34
N SER A 16 -14.20 18.82 3.46
CA SER A 16 -15.57 18.30 3.41
C SER A 16 -15.84 17.32 4.56
N PRO A 17 -17.07 17.27 5.11
CA PRO A 17 -17.44 16.31 6.15
C PRO A 17 -17.16 14.86 5.76
N THR A 18 -17.55 14.45 4.55
CA THR A 18 -17.33 13.09 4.05
C THR A 18 -15.85 12.77 3.88
N GLY A 19 -15.04 13.73 3.43
CA GLY A 19 -13.60 13.54 3.31
C GLY A 19 -12.92 13.36 4.67
N ILE A 20 -13.36 14.11 5.69
CA ILE A 20 -12.89 13.96 7.07
C ILE A 20 -13.29 12.58 7.63
N GLU A 21 -14.53 12.14 7.42
CA GLU A 21 -15.01 10.81 7.86
C GLU A 21 -14.20 9.66 7.25
N GLU A 22 -13.89 9.74 5.96
CA GLU A 22 -13.07 8.74 5.27
C GLU A 22 -11.62 8.75 5.76
N ALA A 23 -11.05 9.95 5.98
CA ALA A 23 -9.72 10.10 6.55
C ALA A 23 -9.58 9.48 7.95
N MET A 24 -10.66 9.47 8.74
CA MET A 24 -10.68 8.90 10.08
C MET A 24 -10.81 7.37 10.12
N GLN A 25 -11.09 6.71 8.99
CA GLN A 25 -11.24 5.26 8.96
C GLN A 25 -9.93 4.56 9.41
N PRO A 26 -10.00 3.61 10.35
CA PRO A 26 -8.80 2.97 10.90
C PRO A 26 -8.25 1.85 10.00
N ASN A 27 -9.00 1.44 8.98
CA ASN A 27 -8.68 0.33 8.08
C ASN A 27 -8.15 0.83 6.72
N ASN A 28 -8.11 -0.06 5.73
CA ASN A 28 -7.69 0.21 4.36
C ASN A 28 -8.32 1.46 3.71
N HIS A 29 -9.53 1.87 4.09
CA HIS A 29 -10.16 3.10 3.60
C HIS A 29 -9.32 4.34 3.91
N GLY A 30 -8.86 4.50 5.16
CA GLY A 30 -8.04 5.65 5.54
C GLY A 30 -6.70 5.67 4.80
N THR A 31 -6.12 4.50 4.53
CA THR A 31 -4.86 4.39 3.79
C THR A 31 -5.04 4.72 2.31
N TRP A 32 -6.10 4.24 1.67
CA TRP A 32 -6.43 4.59 0.29
C TRP A 32 -6.86 6.05 0.14
N TYR A 33 -7.51 6.63 1.16
CA TYR A 33 -7.74 8.06 1.24
C TYR A 33 -6.40 8.82 1.21
N ASN A 34 -5.44 8.45 2.05
CA ASN A 34 -4.11 9.08 2.06
C ASN A 34 -3.39 8.92 0.71
N ALA A 35 -3.42 7.74 0.10
CA ALA A 35 -2.82 7.49 -1.22
C ALA A 35 -3.40 8.40 -2.30
N GLN A 36 -4.74 8.51 -2.36
CA GLN A 36 -5.43 9.37 -3.32
C GLN A 36 -5.14 10.85 -3.07
N LEU A 37 -5.27 11.30 -1.82
CA LEU A 37 -5.05 12.69 -1.46
C LEU A 37 -3.64 13.15 -1.80
N ILE A 38 -2.62 12.34 -1.47
CA ILE A 38 -1.22 12.64 -1.79
C ILE A 38 -1.03 12.69 -3.31
N LEU A 39 -1.54 11.71 -4.05
CA LEU A 39 -1.44 11.69 -5.51
C LEU A 39 -2.08 12.93 -6.15
N TYR A 40 -3.29 13.31 -5.73
CA TYR A 40 -4.01 14.46 -6.27
C TYR A 40 -3.34 15.77 -5.89
N ALA A 41 -2.82 15.89 -4.66
CA ALA A 41 -2.05 17.04 -4.22
C ALA A 41 -0.75 17.19 -5.02
N LEU A 42 0.00 16.10 -5.25
CA LEU A 42 1.21 16.10 -6.08
C LEU A 42 0.90 16.52 -7.53
N TYR A 43 -0.11 15.91 -8.16
CA TYR A 43 -0.48 16.23 -9.55
C TYR A 43 -0.99 17.68 -9.70
N GLY A 44 -1.76 18.14 -8.71
CA GLY A 44 -2.27 19.50 -8.60
C GLY A 44 -1.24 20.54 -8.14
N GLU A 45 0.02 20.14 -7.90
CA GLU A 45 1.11 20.99 -7.42
C GLU A 45 0.87 21.64 -6.03
N ASN A 46 -0.01 21.05 -5.22
CA ASN A 46 -0.21 21.42 -3.81
C ASN A 46 0.74 20.59 -2.92
N PHE A 47 2.03 20.86 -3.03
CA PHE A 47 3.07 20.08 -2.34
C PHE A 47 2.99 20.19 -0.80
N ASP A 48 2.53 21.31 -0.26
CA ASP A 48 2.40 21.50 1.19
C ASP A 48 1.32 20.58 1.77
N LEU A 49 0.20 20.42 1.08
CA LEU A 49 -0.81 19.44 1.46
C LEU A 49 -0.27 18.02 1.40
N ALA A 50 0.48 17.66 0.36
CA ALA A 50 1.09 16.35 0.23
C ALA A 50 2.08 16.07 1.38
N ARG A 51 2.97 17.01 1.71
CA ARG A 51 3.91 16.90 2.86
C ARG A 51 3.17 16.71 4.18
N LYS A 52 2.15 17.53 4.44
CA LYS A 52 1.33 17.42 5.65
C LYS A 52 0.72 16.02 5.82
N GLN A 53 0.27 15.39 4.74
CA GLN A 53 -0.25 14.02 4.80
C GLN A 53 0.87 12.99 5.03
N LEU A 54 2.02 13.15 4.35
CA LEU A 54 3.18 12.27 4.50
C LEU A 54 3.75 12.31 5.93
N ASP A 55 3.79 13.47 6.58
CA ASP A 55 4.20 13.63 7.98
C ASP A 55 3.37 12.76 8.94
N GLY A 56 2.09 12.56 8.64
CA GLY A 56 1.17 11.74 9.43
C GLY A 56 1.27 10.23 9.16
N MET A 57 1.90 9.81 8.05
CA MET A 57 1.91 8.42 7.62
C MET A 57 2.60 7.44 8.58
N PRO A 58 3.70 7.79 9.28
CA PRO A 58 4.27 6.87 10.28
C PRO A 58 3.24 6.44 11.33
N SER A 59 2.43 7.37 11.85
CA SER A 59 1.36 7.05 12.82
C SER A 59 0.29 6.13 12.21
N ARG A 60 -0.09 6.37 10.95
CA ARG A 60 -1.02 5.49 10.21
C ARG A 60 -0.45 4.08 10.07
N ILE A 61 0.80 3.94 9.62
CA ILE A 61 1.48 2.64 9.45
C ILE A 61 1.49 1.89 10.79
N PHE A 62 1.88 2.55 11.88
CA PHE A 62 2.06 1.90 13.19
C PHE A 62 0.73 1.54 13.89
N SER A 63 -0.36 2.22 13.55
CA SER A 63 -1.70 1.89 14.07
C SER A 63 -2.35 0.75 13.28
N GLN A 64 -1.98 0.54 12.02
CA GLN A 64 -2.54 -0.51 11.17
C GLN A 64 -1.72 -1.79 11.09
N VAL A 65 -0.39 -1.70 11.23
CA VAL A 65 0.51 -2.86 11.16
C VAL A 65 1.07 -3.16 12.54
N PHE A 66 0.75 -4.33 13.07
CA PHE A 66 1.27 -4.81 14.34
C PHE A 66 2.71 -5.31 14.19
N ILE A 67 3.36 -5.57 15.34
CA ILE A 67 4.77 -5.99 15.38
C ILE A 67 5.04 -7.33 14.71
N ASP A 68 4.03 -8.18 14.60
CA ASP A 68 4.07 -9.45 13.87
C ASP A 68 3.59 -9.31 12.40
N GLY A 69 3.38 -8.08 11.92
CA GLY A 69 2.92 -7.79 10.56
C GLY A 69 1.42 -7.93 10.34
N ARG A 70 0.65 -8.40 11.35
CA ARG A 70 -0.81 -8.48 11.23
C ARG A 70 -1.43 -7.11 11.03
N GLN A 71 -2.56 -7.10 10.32
CA GLN A 71 -3.36 -5.91 10.04
C GLN A 71 -4.75 -6.06 10.65
N PRO A 72 -4.94 -5.79 11.96
CA PRO A 72 -6.11 -6.27 12.71
C PRO A 72 -7.47 -5.85 12.15
N GLN A 73 -7.55 -4.62 11.62
CA GLN A 73 -8.80 -4.10 11.03
C GLN A 73 -9.18 -4.82 9.73
N GLU A 74 -8.21 -5.42 9.05
CA GLU A 74 -8.44 -6.24 7.86
C GLU A 74 -8.73 -7.70 8.22
N LEU A 75 -8.15 -8.18 9.32
CA LEU A 75 -8.33 -9.56 9.80
C LEU A 75 -9.77 -9.86 10.25
N ILE A 76 -10.52 -8.86 10.72
CA ILE A 76 -11.94 -9.05 11.11
C ILE A 76 -12.91 -9.17 9.93
N ARG A 77 -12.41 -9.08 8.67
CA ARG A 77 -13.24 -9.07 7.47
C ARG A 77 -13.48 -10.49 6.93
N THR A 78 -14.60 -10.69 6.23
CA THR A 78 -14.98 -11.97 5.61
C THR A 78 -14.05 -12.43 4.47
N ARG A 79 -13.24 -11.50 3.93
CA ARG A 79 -12.19 -11.74 2.93
C ARG A 79 -10.86 -11.19 3.47
N SER A 80 -10.50 -11.58 4.69
CA SER A 80 -9.43 -10.96 5.48
C SER A 80 -8.08 -10.88 4.77
N LEU A 81 -7.66 -11.93 4.06
CA LEU A 81 -6.40 -11.90 3.30
C LEU A 81 -6.48 -10.92 2.13
N ASN A 82 -7.63 -10.84 1.44
CA ASN A 82 -7.82 -9.86 0.35
C ASN A 82 -7.70 -8.42 0.87
N TYR A 83 -8.32 -8.12 2.01
CA TYR A 83 -8.25 -6.78 2.61
C TYR A 83 -6.84 -6.45 3.12
N SER A 84 -6.13 -7.44 3.66
CA SER A 84 -4.74 -7.27 4.11
C SER A 84 -3.81 -6.95 2.94
N ILE A 85 -3.94 -7.66 1.81
CA ILE A 85 -3.22 -7.37 0.56
C ILE A 85 -3.58 -5.97 0.05
N PHE A 86 -4.88 -5.64 0.07
CA PHE A 86 -5.39 -4.37 -0.43
C PHE A 86 -4.85 -3.17 0.38
N ASN A 87 -4.76 -3.29 1.71
CA ASN A 87 -4.18 -2.25 2.55
C ASN A 87 -2.65 -2.15 2.38
N ALA A 88 -1.93 -3.27 2.32
CA ALA A 88 -0.48 -3.26 2.10
C ALA A 88 -0.10 -2.58 0.77
N ARG A 89 -0.90 -2.81 -0.28
CA ARG A 89 -0.77 -2.08 -1.56
C ARG A 89 -0.97 -0.58 -1.41
N ALA A 90 -1.93 -0.14 -0.61
CA ALA A 90 -2.15 1.28 -0.32
C ALA A 90 -0.94 1.88 0.41
N LEU A 91 -0.40 1.19 1.42
CA LEU A 91 0.79 1.62 2.18
C LEU A 91 2.02 1.78 1.27
N ILE A 92 2.28 0.79 0.40
CA ILE A 92 3.36 0.86 -0.58
C ILE A 92 3.13 2.01 -1.57
N THR A 93 1.89 2.20 -2.03
CA THR A 93 1.55 3.32 -2.92
C THR A 93 1.90 4.67 -2.28
N VAL A 94 1.51 4.88 -1.03
CA VAL A 94 1.87 6.09 -0.28
C VAL A 94 3.38 6.24 -0.13
N ALA A 95 4.10 5.15 0.18
CA ALA A 95 5.56 5.17 0.31
C ALA A 95 6.27 5.53 -1.00
N ARG A 96 5.78 5.03 -2.14
CA ARG A 96 6.29 5.43 -3.47
C ARG A 96 6.02 6.90 -3.75
N LEU A 97 4.81 7.38 -3.46
CA LEU A 97 4.46 8.80 -3.63
C LEU A 97 5.33 9.71 -2.75
N GLY A 98 5.62 9.28 -1.52
CA GLY A 98 6.47 10.02 -0.58
C GLY A 98 7.87 10.33 -1.11
N ARG A 99 8.44 9.44 -1.92
CA ARG A 99 9.78 9.65 -2.52
C ARG A 99 9.85 10.85 -3.47
N HIS A 100 8.73 11.28 -4.06
CA HIS A 100 8.70 12.51 -4.87
C HIS A 100 8.92 13.78 -4.03
N LEU A 101 8.85 13.68 -2.70
CA LEU A 101 9.06 14.76 -1.75
C LEU A 101 10.11 14.36 -0.69
N ASP A 102 11.00 13.42 -1.01
CA ASP A 102 12.09 12.95 -0.15
C ASP A 102 11.67 12.25 1.15
N TYR A 103 10.46 11.68 1.20
CA TYR A 103 10.01 10.81 2.30
C TYR A 103 10.28 9.35 1.98
N ASP A 104 11.20 8.71 2.71
CA ASP A 104 11.49 7.28 2.54
C ASP A 104 10.70 6.40 3.54
N LEU A 105 9.38 6.34 3.38
CA LEU A 105 8.51 5.54 4.25
C LEU A 105 8.80 4.02 4.22
N PHE A 106 9.53 3.53 3.20
CA PHE A 106 9.98 2.14 3.15
C PHE A 106 11.01 1.82 4.24
N ALA A 107 11.81 2.80 4.68
CA ALA A 107 12.80 2.67 5.74
C ALA A 107 12.21 2.90 7.14
N TYR A 108 11.01 3.47 7.27
CA TYR A 108 10.42 3.78 8.57
C TYR A 108 10.12 2.52 9.39
N ARG A 109 10.53 2.55 10.66
CA ARG A 109 10.24 1.53 11.67
C ARG A 109 9.80 2.23 12.95
N SER A 110 8.79 1.70 13.64
CA SER A 110 8.52 2.13 15.01
C SER A 110 9.63 1.64 15.96
N LEU A 111 9.66 2.11 17.21
CA LEU A 111 10.60 1.61 18.22
C LEU A 111 10.50 0.09 18.43
N GLU A 112 9.30 -0.46 18.27
CA GLU A 112 9.04 -1.90 18.37
C GLU A 112 9.22 -2.62 17.02
N GLY A 113 9.51 -1.91 15.93
CA GLY A 113 9.78 -2.50 14.61
C GLY A 113 8.61 -2.56 13.63
N ARG A 114 7.44 -2.03 13.98
CA ARG A 114 6.25 -1.97 13.08
C ARG A 114 6.61 -1.26 11.78
N SER A 115 6.20 -1.83 10.64
CA SER A 115 6.62 -1.34 9.33
C SER A 115 5.75 -1.86 8.18
N ILE A 116 5.84 -1.20 7.01
CA ILE A 116 5.20 -1.69 5.79
C ILE A 116 5.75 -3.08 5.42
N LYS A 117 7.07 -3.30 5.57
CA LYS A 117 7.73 -4.56 5.21
C LYS A 117 7.13 -5.74 5.99
N LEU A 118 6.93 -5.58 7.30
CA LEU A 118 6.31 -6.62 8.14
C LEU A 118 4.92 -7.02 7.64
N ALA A 119 4.10 -6.08 7.17
CA ALA A 119 2.78 -6.42 6.63
C ALA A 119 2.88 -7.32 5.39
N VAL A 120 3.82 -7.04 4.49
CA VAL A 120 4.05 -7.84 3.29
C VAL A 120 4.59 -9.22 3.67
N ASP A 121 5.61 -9.25 4.51
CA ASP A 121 6.30 -10.49 4.93
C ASP A 121 5.34 -11.42 5.67
N TYR A 122 4.50 -10.90 6.57
CA TYR A 122 3.49 -11.68 7.28
C TYR A 122 2.53 -12.41 6.33
N MET A 123 2.08 -11.76 5.25
CA MET A 123 1.13 -12.38 4.32
C MET A 123 1.77 -13.38 3.36
N THR A 124 3.09 -13.31 3.19
CA THR A 124 3.81 -14.04 2.12
C THR A 124 3.62 -15.55 2.15
N PRO A 125 3.86 -16.27 3.27
CA PRO A 125 3.70 -17.74 3.29
C PRO A 125 2.26 -18.18 2.97
N PHE A 126 1.25 -17.38 3.34
CA PHE A 126 -0.16 -17.68 3.07
C PHE A 126 -0.55 -17.41 1.61
N ILE A 127 0.02 -16.36 0.99
CA ILE A 127 -0.19 -16.06 -0.43
C ILE A 127 0.48 -17.12 -1.31
N MET A 128 1.66 -17.60 -0.91
CA MET A 128 2.39 -18.65 -1.62
C MET A 128 1.80 -20.06 -1.44
N GLY A 129 0.84 -20.22 -0.51
CA GLY A 129 0.26 -21.52 -0.18
C GLY A 129 1.19 -22.43 0.63
N GLU A 130 2.22 -21.86 1.25
CA GLU A 130 3.16 -22.56 2.14
C GLU A 130 2.53 -22.82 3.51
N GLU A 131 1.63 -21.92 3.94
CA GLU A 131 0.86 -22.02 5.18
C GLU A 131 -0.63 -21.81 4.93
N GLU A 132 -1.46 -22.43 5.78
CA GLU A 132 -2.91 -22.19 5.77
C GLU A 132 -3.23 -20.84 6.44
N TRP A 133 -4.08 -20.05 5.79
CA TRP A 133 -4.53 -18.78 6.35
C TRP A 133 -5.42 -19.03 7.60
N PRO A 134 -5.03 -18.55 8.79
CA PRO A 134 -5.65 -18.98 10.05
C PRO A 134 -7.00 -18.31 10.36
N ILE A 135 -7.51 -17.45 9.46
CA ILE A 135 -8.65 -16.55 9.69
C ILE A 135 -9.69 -16.71 8.58
N VAL A 136 -10.92 -16.28 8.81
CA VAL A 136 -12.03 -16.39 7.85
C VAL A 136 -11.66 -15.80 6.48
N GLN A 137 -11.78 -16.63 5.44
CA GLN A 137 -11.58 -16.27 4.05
C GLN A 137 -12.64 -16.96 3.19
N LEU A 138 -13.79 -16.30 2.99
CA LEU A 138 -14.95 -16.90 2.29
C LEU A 138 -14.72 -17.13 0.79
N ARG A 139 -13.72 -16.48 0.20
CA ARG A 139 -13.34 -16.65 -1.21
C ARG A 139 -11.83 -16.64 -1.33
N PRO A 140 -11.23 -17.35 -2.29
CA PRO A 140 -9.80 -17.26 -2.57
C PRO A 140 -9.33 -15.81 -2.75
N HIS A 141 -8.05 -15.57 -2.48
CA HIS A 141 -7.44 -14.28 -2.80
C HIS A 141 -7.15 -14.19 -4.31
N SER A 142 -6.97 -12.98 -4.83
CA SER A 142 -6.60 -12.75 -6.25
C SER A 142 -5.09 -12.78 -6.40
N ASN A 143 -4.59 -13.67 -7.26
CA ASN A 143 -3.17 -13.74 -7.58
C ASN A 143 -2.71 -12.48 -8.34
N GLU A 144 -3.58 -11.81 -9.10
CA GLU A 144 -3.26 -10.53 -9.74
C GLU A 144 -3.01 -9.41 -8.71
N SER A 145 -3.80 -9.40 -7.63
CA SER A 145 -3.60 -8.44 -6.54
C SER A 145 -2.30 -8.72 -5.79
N ALA A 146 -1.96 -10.00 -5.58
CA ALA A 146 -0.67 -10.40 -5.00
C ALA A 146 0.50 -10.04 -5.93
N ALA A 147 0.36 -10.25 -7.24
CA ALA A 147 1.37 -9.88 -8.22
C ALA A 147 1.65 -8.37 -8.21
N GLN A 148 0.60 -7.55 -8.14
CA GLN A 148 0.76 -6.11 -7.99
C GLN A 148 1.43 -5.74 -6.66
N LEU A 149 1.10 -6.43 -5.56
CA LEU A 149 1.75 -6.21 -4.28
C LEU A 149 3.27 -6.45 -4.38
N TYR A 150 3.69 -7.62 -4.88
CA TYR A 150 5.11 -7.97 -4.93
C TYR A 150 5.90 -7.20 -5.98
N TRP A 151 5.30 -6.86 -7.12
CA TRP A 151 5.93 -5.95 -8.09
C TRP A 151 6.26 -4.60 -7.46
N ASN A 152 5.27 -4.00 -6.78
CA ASN A 152 5.44 -2.72 -6.11
C ASN A 152 6.37 -2.82 -4.89
N ALA A 153 6.36 -3.95 -4.17
CA ALA A 153 7.27 -4.20 -3.05
C ALA A 153 8.72 -4.33 -3.53
N ALA A 154 8.99 -5.09 -4.60
CA ALA A 154 10.32 -5.23 -5.18
C ALA A 154 10.90 -3.86 -5.54
N LEU A 155 10.16 -3.05 -6.31
CA LEU A 155 10.59 -1.69 -6.68
C LEU A 155 10.69 -0.74 -5.49
N GLY A 156 9.72 -0.80 -4.58
CA GLY A 156 9.66 0.05 -3.41
C GLY A 156 10.82 -0.19 -2.45
N PHE A 157 10.97 -1.42 -1.98
CA PHE A 157 12.02 -1.81 -1.04
C PHE A 157 13.40 -1.99 -1.70
N GLN A 158 13.46 -1.99 -3.04
CA GLN A 158 14.66 -2.36 -3.79
C GLN A 158 15.17 -3.75 -3.34
N ASP A 159 14.25 -4.70 -3.21
CA ASP A 159 14.49 -6.03 -2.67
C ASP A 159 14.13 -7.08 -3.74
N ARG A 160 15.16 -7.74 -4.28
CA ARG A 160 15.02 -8.76 -5.32
C ARG A 160 14.20 -9.96 -4.84
N GLU A 161 14.11 -10.19 -3.54
CA GLU A 161 13.37 -11.34 -3.03
C GLU A 161 11.87 -11.24 -3.36
N TYR A 162 11.29 -10.04 -3.35
CA TYR A 162 9.90 -9.88 -3.79
C TYR A 162 9.72 -10.14 -5.30
N ALA A 163 10.75 -9.90 -6.12
CA ALA A 163 10.71 -10.27 -7.53
C ALA A 163 10.78 -11.80 -7.72
N ASN A 164 11.55 -12.50 -6.89
CA ASN A 164 11.58 -13.97 -6.87
C ASN A 164 10.22 -14.54 -6.42
N ILE A 165 9.64 -14.00 -5.34
CA ILE A 165 8.31 -14.38 -4.85
C ILE A 165 7.27 -14.18 -5.95
N LEU A 166 7.27 -13.01 -6.61
CA LEU A 166 6.36 -12.71 -7.73
C LEU A 166 6.42 -13.77 -8.83
N ARG A 167 7.61 -14.22 -9.24
CA ARG A 167 7.76 -15.24 -10.29
C ARG A 167 7.24 -16.61 -9.88
N ASN A 168 7.37 -16.92 -8.59
CA ASN A 168 6.96 -18.19 -8.01
C ASN A 168 5.49 -18.19 -7.57
N LEU A 169 4.76 -17.07 -7.69
CA LEU A 169 3.33 -17.03 -7.40
C LEU A 169 2.58 -18.14 -8.15
N PRO A 170 1.57 -18.78 -7.52
CA PRO A 170 0.69 -19.71 -8.21
C PRO A 170 0.11 -19.07 -9.48
N GLU A 171 0.11 -19.83 -10.58
CA GLU A 171 -0.33 -19.38 -11.92
C GLU A 171 0.53 -18.25 -12.53
N SER A 172 1.59 -17.82 -11.82
CA SER A 172 2.57 -16.81 -12.22
C SER A 172 1.99 -15.58 -12.91
N PRO A 173 0.93 -14.93 -12.38
CA PRO A 173 0.41 -13.72 -13.00
C PRO A 173 1.44 -12.62 -12.85
N LEU A 174 1.90 -12.09 -13.98
CA LEU A 174 2.60 -10.82 -13.99
C LEU A 174 1.57 -9.69 -14.04
N PRO A 175 1.91 -8.48 -13.57
CA PRO A 175 1.13 -7.29 -13.88
C PRO A 175 0.94 -7.14 -15.39
N SER A 176 -0.05 -6.35 -15.81
CA SER A 176 -0.30 -6.14 -17.24
C SER A 176 0.94 -5.64 -17.98
N SER A 177 1.04 -5.93 -19.28
CA SER A 177 2.18 -5.53 -20.11
C SER A 177 2.47 -4.03 -20.05
N ILE A 178 1.44 -3.21 -19.91
CA ILE A 178 1.59 -1.75 -19.74
C ILE A 178 2.26 -1.39 -18.40
N VAL A 179 1.97 -2.09 -17.31
CA VAL A 179 2.67 -1.87 -16.03
C VAL A 179 4.13 -2.26 -16.16
N GLN A 180 4.40 -3.42 -16.77
CA GLN A 180 5.77 -3.89 -16.98
C GLN A 180 6.60 -2.92 -17.84
N LEU A 181 5.97 -2.25 -18.81
CA LEU A 181 6.61 -1.26 -19.68
C LEU A 181 6.89 0.06 -18.97
N LEU A 182 5.91 0.58 -18.22
CA LEU A 182 5.98 1.91 -17.61
C LEU A 182 6.76 1.95 -16.31
N ASP A 183 6.85 0.82 -15.61
CA ASP A 183 7.47 0.70 -14.30
C ASP A 183 8.25 -0.62 -14.19
N PRO A 184 9.27 -0.85 -15.05
CA PRO A 184 9.95 -2.13 -15.19
C PRO A 184 10.75 -2.50 -13.94
N LEU A 185 10.74 -3.79 -13.58
CA LEU A 185 11.73 -4.34 -12.65
C LEU A 185 13.16 -4.19 -13.23
N PRO A 186 14.20 -4.01 -12.39
CA PRO A 186 15.57 -3.96 -12.84
C PRO A 186 15.97 -5.21 -13.64
N GLN A 187 16.90 -5.07 -14.59
CA GLN A 187 17.33 -6.19 -15.41
C GLN A 187 17.88 -7.34 -14.53
N GLY A 188 17.39 -8.56 -14.77
CA GLY A 188 17.79 -9.76 -14.02
C GLY A 188 16.99 -9.96 -12.72
N TRP A 189 16.14 -9.02 -12.33
CA TRP A 189 15.22 -9.18 -11.19
C TRP A 189 14.00 -9.97 -11.57
#